data_AF-A0A6N7WDJ8-F1
#
_entry.id   AF-A0A6N7WDJ8-F1
#
_cell.length_a   1.000
_cell.length_b   1.000
_cell.length_c   1.000
_cell.angle_alpha   90.00
_cell.angle_beta   90.00
_cell.angle_gamma   90.00
#
_symmetry.space_group_name_H-M   'P 1'
#
loop_
_entity.id
_entity.type
_entity.pdbx_description
1 polymer ?
#
loop_
_entity_poly.entity_id
_entity_poly.type
_entity_poly.pdbx_seq_one_letter_code
_entity_poly.pdbx_strand_id
1 'polypeptide(L)' 'MKMLYRNEDGKLCLDYLRFMPFIDGMFDQCKNLHELKWLEEEIIEIVVGLRENFEERLEVENE' A
#
# COMPACT_ATOMS: atom_id res chain seq x y z
N MET A 1 -10.59 7.43 -9.75
CA MET A 1 -9.53 8.47 -9.76
C MET A 1 -8.21 7.79 -9.43
N LYS A 2 -7.10 8.04 -10.15
CA LYS A 2 -5.84 7.30 -9.92
C LYS A 2 -5.10 7.84 -8.67
N MET A 3 -4.61 6.93 -7.82
CA MET A 3 -3.80 7.23 -6.63
C MET A 3 -2.29 7.28 -6.92
N LEU A 4 -1.90 6.73 -8.07
CA LEU A 4 -0.55 6.84 -8.63
C LEU A 4 -0.58 7.77 -9.83
N TYR A 5 0.40 8.66 -9.92
CA TYR A 5 0.59 9.56 -11.05
C TYR A 5 2.08 9.68 -11.39
N ARG A 6 2.38 10.17 -12.60
CA ARG A 6 3.73 10.60 -12.95
C ARG A 6 3.80 12.12 -12.84
N ASN A 7 4.81 12.64 -12.17
CA ASN A 7 5.04 14.09 -12.11
C ASN A 7 5.60 14.62 -13.45
N GLU A 8 5.88 15.91 -13.52
CA GLU A 8 6.43 16.57 -14.71
C GLU A 8 7.81 16.01 -15.12
N ASP A 9 8.58 15.48 -14.17
CA ASP A 9 9.86 14.80 -14.42
C ASP A 9 9.70 13.32 -14.82
N GLY A 10 8.46 12.82 -14.97
CA GLY A 10 8.17 11.42 -15.27
C GLY A 10 8.33 10.44 -14.10
N LYS A 11 8.67 10.92 -12.90
CA LYS A 11 8.80 10.10 -11.69
C LYS A 11 7.44 9.64 -11.20
N LEU A 12 7.37 8.38 -10.75
CA LEU A 12 6.16 7.82 -10.14
C LEU A 12 5.98 8.44 -8.75
N CYS A 13 4.78 8.95 -8.50
CA CYS A 13 4.40 9.57 -7.24
C CYS A 13 3.11 8.93 -6.71
N LEU A 14 3.06 8.79 -5.38
CA LEU A 14 1.87 8.38 -4.64
C LEU A 14 1.15 9.62 -4.11
N ASP A 15 -0.15 9.73 -4.37
CA ASP A 15 -0.98 10.77 -3.76
C ASP A 15 -1.38 10.34 -2.33
N TYR A 16 -0.53 10.68 -1.36
CA TYR A 16 -0.72 10.33 0.05
C TYR A 16 -2.02 10.88 0.64
N LEU A 17 -2.49 12.05 0.17
CA LEU A 17 -3.73 12.65 0.67
C LEU A 17 -4.96 11.83 0.29
N ARG A 18 -4.90 11.13 -0.84
CA ARG A 18 -5.96 10.20 -1.27
C ARG A 18 -5.84 8.83 -0.65
N PHE A 19 -4.66 8.47 -0.18
CA PHE A 19 -4.39 7.19 0.49
C PHE A 19 -4.79 7.23 1.97
N MET A 20 -4.51 8.34 2.66
CA MET A 20 -4.79 8.55 4.09
C MET A 20 -6.21 8.13 4.51
N PRO A 21 -7.31 8.54 3.83
CA PRO A 21 -8.66 8.16 4.25
C PRO A 21 -8.93 6.65 4.26
N PHE A 22 -8.23 5.87 3.42
CA PHE A 22 -8.38 4.42 3.40
C PHE A 22 -7.74 3.77 4.62
N ILE A 23 -6.67 4.35 5.13
CA ILE A 23 -5.91 3.84 6.27
C ILE A 23 -6.51 4.37 7.59
N ASP A 24 -6.93 5.63 7.62
CA ASP A 24 -7.55 6.25 8.80
C ASP A 24 -8.78 5.47 9.28
N GLY A 25 -9.64 5.04 8.35
CA GLY A 25 -10.83 4.26 8.70
C GLY A 25 -10.54 2.87 9.29
N MET A 26 -9.35 2.32 9.07
CA MET A 26 -8.91 1.08 9.71
C MET A 26 -8.38 1.36 11.12
N PHE A 27 -7.60 2.43 11.29
CA PHE A 27 -7.07 2.84 12.60
C PHE A 27 -8.16 3.31 13.56
N ASP A 28 -9.21 3.97 13.08
CA ASP A 28 -10.36 4.41 13.88
C ASP A 28 -11.12 3.24 14.55
N GLN A 29 -10.96 2.02 14.05
CA GLN A 29 -11.59 0.82 14.62
C GLN A 29 -10.77 0.16 15.72
N CYS A 30 -9.47 0.48 15.81
CA CYS A 30 -8.58 -0.04 16.84
C CYS A 30 -8.91 0.61 18.20
N LYS A 31 -9.12 -0.21 19.23
CA LYS A 31 -9.50 0.22 20.57
C LYS A 31 -8.32 0.33 21.53
N ASN A 32 -7.16 -0.20 21.14
CA ASN A 32 -5.96 -0.22 21.97
C ASN A 32 -4.68 -0.39 21.11
N LEU A 33 -3.53 -0.22 21.75
CA LEU A 33 -2.22 -0.31 21.09
C LEU A 33 -1.92 -1.70 20.53
N HIS A 34 -2.46 -2.77 21.12
CA HIS A 34 -2.22 -4.12 20.65
C HIS A 34 -2.93 -4.36 19.31
N GLU A 35 -4.19 -3.94 19.19
CA GLU A 35 -4.94 -3.98 17.92
C GLU A 35 -4.29 -3.13 16.84
N LEU A 36 -3.75 -1.96 17.19
CA LEU A 36 -3.03 -1.11 16.25
C LEU A 36 -1.78 -1.80 15.69
N LYS A 37 -0.98 -2.44 16.57
CA LYS A 37 0.23 -3.17 16.16
C LYS A 37 -0.10 -4.37 15.28
N TRP A 38 -1.13 -5.13 15.65
CA TRP A 38 -1.62 -6.24 14.83
C TRP A 38 -2.03 -5.75 13.43
N LEU A 39 -2.80 -4.67 13.34
CA LEU A 39 -3.22 -4.11 12.05
C LEU A 39 -2.03 -3.62 11.20
N GLU A 40 -1.02 -3.01 11.83
CA GLU A 40 0.22 -2.62 11.15
C GLU A 40 0.95 -3.83 10.55
N GLU A 41 1.09 -4.92 11.32
CA GLU A 41 1.71 -6.18 10.88
C GLU A 41 0.95 -6.80 9.69
N GLU A 42 -0.39 -6.90 9.78
CA GLU A 42 -1.22 -7.45 8.71
C GLU A 42 -1.10 -6.65 7.41
N ILE A 43 -1.11 -5.32 7.48
CA ILE A 43 -0.95 -4.46 6.31
C ILE A 43 0.41 -4.70 5.64
N ILE A 44 1.48 -4.84 6.43
CA ILE A 44 2.82 -5.13 5.92
C ILE A 44 2.84 -6.48 5.21
N GLU A 45 2.30 -7.53 5.83
CA GLU A 45 2.27 -8.88 5.24
C GLU A 45 1.50 -8.90 3.90
N ILE A 46 0.33 -8.25 3.85
CA ILE A 46 -0.46 -8.13 2.61
C ILE A 46 0.34 -7.42 1.52
N VAL A 47 0.99 -6.29 1.85
CA VAL A 47 1.75 -5.51 0.87
C VAL A 47 2.97 -6.28 0.36
N VAL A 48 3.67 -7.00 1.23
CA VAL A 48 4.82 -7.84 0.85
C VAL A 48 4.36 -8.95 -0.09
N GLY A 49 3.31 -9.71 0.26
CA GLY A 49 2.80 -10.78 -0.59
C GLY A 49 2.31 -10.27 -1.95
N LEU A 50 1.64 -9.11 -1.99
CA LEU A 50 1.23 -8.48 -3.26
C LEU A 50 2.42 -8.03 -4.11
N ARG A 51 3.49 -7.54 -3.47
CA ARG A 51 4.73 -7.15 -4.14
C ARG A 51 5.43 -8.36 -4.75
N GLU A 52 5.63 -9.42 -3.98
CA GLU A 52 6.28 -10.65 -4.47
C GLU A 52 5.53 -11.22 -5.68
N ASN A 53 4.20 -11.34 -5.60
CA ASN A 53 3.36 -11.75 -6.74
C ASN A 53 3.45 -10.80 -7.95
N PHE A 54 3.72 -9.51 -7.74
CA PHE A 54 3.91 -8.57 -8.83
C PHE A 54 5.30 -8.69 -9.45
N GLU A 55 6.33 -8.91 -8.64
CA GLU A 55 7.70 -9.16 -9.09
C GLU A 55 7.76 -10.42 -9.96
N GLU A 56 7.19 -11.53 -9.50
CA GLU A 56 7.11 -12.77 -10.29
C GLU A 56 6.43 -12.57 -11.65
N ARG A 57 5.34 -11.79 -11.70
CA ARG A 57 4.65 -11.48 -12.96
C ARG A 57 5.52 -10.64 -13.90
N LEU A 58 6.23 -9.66 -13.38
CA LEU A 58 7.15 -8.85 -14.18
C LEU A 58 8.33 -9.67 -14.69
N GLU A 59 8.82 -10.65 -13.93
CA GLU A 59 9.88 -11.55 -14.38
C GLU A 59 9.40 -12.42 -15.55
N VAL A 60 8.20 -13.01 -15.45
CA VAL A 60 7.59 -13.82 -16.54
C VAL A 60 7.29 -12.98 -17.79
N GLU A 61 6.87 -11.73 -17.64
CA GLU A 61 6.57 -10.85 -18.78
C GLU A 61 7.82 -10.31 -19.50
N ASN A 62 9.00 -10.39 -18.86
CA ASN A 62 10.27 -9.92 -19.43
C ASN A 62 11.20 -11.05 -19.93
N GLU A 63 10.75 -12.32 -19.88
CA GLU A 63 11.37 -13.48 -20.56
C GLU A 63 10.77 -13.74 -21.95
#